data_AF-X1T6B6-F1
#
_entry.id   AF-X1T6B6-F1
#
_cell.length_a   1.000
_cell.length_b   1.000
_cell.length_c   1.000
_cell.angle_alpha   90.00
_cell.angle_beta   90.00
_cell.angle_gamma   90.00
#
_symmetry.space_group_name_H-M   'P 1'
#
loop_
_entity.id
_entity.type
_entity.pdbx_description
1 polymer ?
#
loop_
_entity_poly.entity_id
_entity_poly.type
_entity_poly.pdbx_seq_one_letter_code
_entity_poly.pdbx_strand_id
1 'polypeptide(L)'
;SLKKGLGRNGLSYIEVFSPCPTQFGRYALKIGDPVKLATWTSEHTVDLKKAGTMTRDELEDKIVVGEYADRERPSLVDRYNELFEKVKRS
;
A
#
# COMPACT_ATOMS: atom_id res chain seq x y z
N SER A 1 8.00 0.98 -0.24
CA SER A 1 8.06 1.62 1.11
C SER A 1 7.76 3.11 0.99
N LEU A 2 7.35 3.79 2.09
CA LEU A 2 7.03 5.23 2.06
C LEU A 2 8.22 6.07 1.56
N LYS A 3 9.43 5.81 2.06
CA LYS A 3 10.67 6.46 1.61
C LYS A 3 10.88 6.32 0.10
N LYS A 4 10.67 5.11 -0.45
CA LYS A 4 10.80 4.86 -1.90
C LYS A 4 9.73 5.62 -2.68
N GLY A 5 8.48 5.62 -2.20
CA GLY A 5 7.37 6.31 -2.85
C GLY A 5 7.56 7.82 -2.95
N LEU A 6 8.08 8.46 -1.90
CA LEU A 6 8.39 9.89 -1.88
C LEU A 6 9.50 10.29 -2.84
N GLY A 7 10.44 9.36 -3.13
CA GLY A 7 11.58 9.62 -4.02
C GLY A 7 11.31 9.30 -5.50
N ARG A 8 10.13 8.78 -5.87
CA ARG A 8 9.84 8.46 -7.28
C ARG A 8 9.54 9.72 -8.09
N ASN A 9 10.03 9.73 -9.34
CA ASN A 9 9.46 10.59 -10.37
C ASN A 9 8.20 9.92 -10.95
N GLY A 10 7.04 10.55 -10.78
CA GLY A 10 5.74 10.01 -11.19
C GLY A 10 4.80 9.75 -10.02
N LEU A 11 3.80 8.87 -10.23
CA LEU A 11 2.78 8.57 -9.23
C LEU A 11 3.21 7.44 -8.30
N SER A 12 3.11 7.67 -6.99
CA SER A 12 3.23 6.66 -5.95
C SER A 12 1.91 6.56 -5.19
N TYR A 13 1.25 5.40 -5.24
CA TYR A 13 0.07 5.12 -4.44
C TYR A 13 0.45 4.22 -3.26
N ILE A 14 0.09 4.65 -2.05
CA ILE A 14 0.39 3.93 -0.81
C ILE A 14 -0.91 3.86 0.00
N GLU A 15 -1.44 2.64 0.13
CA GLU A 15 -2.54 2.34 1.02
C GLU A 15 -2.00 1.90 2.38
N VAL A 16 -2.54 2.44 3.46
CA VAL A 16 -2.12 2.14 4.83
C VAL A 16 -3.32 1.64 5.63
N PHE A 17 -3.24 0.40 6.09
CA PHE A 17 -4.18 -0.13 7.06
C PHE A 17 -3.90 0.50 8.44
N SER A 18 -4.88 1.24 8.98
CA SER A 18 -4.76 1.96 10.25
C SER A 18 -5.84 1.48 11.23
N PRO A 19 -5.48 0.69 12.26
CA PRO A 19 -6.45 0.20 13.23
C PRO A 19 -6.97 1.34 14.11
N CYS A 20 -8.29 1.43 14.27
CA CYS A 20 -8.95 2.38 15.17
C CYS A 20 -9.38 1.68 16.46
N PRO A 21 -8.66 1.81 17.59
CA PRO A 21 -8.97 1.06 18.82
C PRO A 21 -10.27 1.51 19.49
N THR A 22 -10.63 2.79 19.36
CA THR A 22 -11.77 3.38 20.08
C THR A 22 -13.11 2.99 19.48
N GLN A 23 -13.21 2.92 18.16
CA GLN A 23 -14.46 2.67 17.44
C GLN A 23 -14.46 1.29 16.78
N PHE A 24 -13.69 1.11 15.72
CA PHE A 24 -13.74 -0.13 14.94
C PHE A 24 -13.28 -1.35 15.73
N GLY A 25 -12.12 -1.23 16.40
CA GLY A 25 -11.58 -2.29 17.26
C GLY A 25 -12.57 -2.68 18.34
N ARG A 26 -13.10 -1.70 19.09
CA ARG A 26 -14.03 -1.95 20.19
C ARG A 26 -15.38 -2.51 19.74
N TYR A 27 -16.00 -1.98 18.69
CA TYR A 27 -17.38 -2.31 18.36
C TYR A 27 -17.52 -3.36 17.26
N ALA A 28 -16.71 -3.27 16.19
CA ALA A 28 -16.78 -4.22 15.09
C ALA A 28 -15.98 -5.50 15.40
N LEU A 29 -14.75 -5.35 15.90
CA LEU A 29 -13.89 -6.49 16.22
C LEU A 29 -14.08 -7.01 17.66
N LYS A 30 -14.78 -6.26 18.52
CA LYS A 30 -14.95 -6.56 19.95
C LYS A 30 -13.63 -6.65 20.72
N ILE A 31 -12.60 -5.98 20.23
CA ILE A 31 -11.28 -5.85 20.84
C ILE A 31 -11.15 -4.44 21.39
N GLY A 32 -11.58 -4.25 22.64
CA GLY A 32 -11.50 -2.96 23.34
C GLY A 32 -10.11 -2.61 23.88
N ASP A 33 -9.20 -3.58 23.90
CA ASP A 33 -7.81 -3.43 24.37
C ASP A 33 -6.89 -3.09 23.19
N PRO A 34 -6.17 -1.95 23.23
CA PRO A 34 -5.35 -1.51 22.10
C PRO A 34 -4.14 -2.41 21.83
N VAL A 35 -3.58 -3.07 22.85
CA VAL A 35 -2.46 -4.01 22.69
C VAL A 35 -2.95 -5.27 21.97
N LYS A 36 -4.10 -5.81 22.39
CA LYS A 36 -4.72 -6.96 21.71
C LYS A 36 -5.07 -6.64 20.25
N LEU A 37 -5.51 -5.42 19.96
CA LEU A 37 -5.80 -5.00 18.58
C LEU A 37 -4.54 -4.92 17.73
N ALA A 38 -3.42 -4.46 18.29
CA ALA A 38 -2.13 -4.44 17.59
C ALA A 38 -1.64 -5.86 17.28
N THR A 39 -1.78 -6.79 18.23
CA THR A 39 -1.48 -8.21 18.02
C THR A 39 -2.37 -8.81 16.94
N TRP A 40 -3.69 -8.60 17.03
CA TRP A 40 -4.66 -9.06 16.03
C TRP A 40 -4.29 -8.53 14.63
N THR A 41 -3.93 -7.25 14.51
CA THR A 41 -3.49 -6.65 13.24
C THR A 41 -2.26 -7.34 12.68
N SER A 42 -1.28 -7.66 13.53
CA SER A 42 -0.06 -8.37 13.12
C SER A 42 -0.36 -9.79 12.67
N GLU A 43 -1.29 -10.48 13.34
CA GLU A 43 -1.71 -11.85 13.00
C GLU A 43 -2.52 -11.90 11.70
N HIS A 44 -3.29 -10.85 11.39
CA HIS A 44 -4.16 -10.77 10.21
C HIS A 44 -3.47 -10.08 9.02
N THR A 45 -2.19 -9.76 9.12
CA THR A 45 -1.42 -9.21 8.00
C THR A 45 -0.36 -10.21 7.54
N VAL A 46 -0.05 -10.20 6.24
CA VAL A 46 0.99 -11.06 5.66
C VAL A 46 1.78 -10.31 4.60
N ASP A 47 3.10 -10.50 4.57
CA ASP A 47 3.95 -9.93 3.52
C ASP A 47 3.62 -10.55 2.15
N LEU A 48 3.59 -9.72 1.11
CA LEU A 48 3.28 -10.14 -0.27
C LEU A 48 4.13 -11.32 -0.76
N LYS A 49 5.40 -11.43 -0.36
CA LYS A 49 6.26 -12.56 -0.74
C LYS A 49 5.79 -13.86 -0.11
N LYS A 50 5.42 -13.81 1.18
CA LYS A 50 4.90 -14.97 1.92
C LYS A 50 3.51 -15.36 1.40
N ALA A 51 2.68 -14.37 1.07
CA ALA A 51 1.38 -14.61 0.48
C ALA A 51 1.46 -15.41 -0.83
N GLY A 52 2.51 -15.18 -1.65
CA GLY A 52 2.74 -15.91 -2.89
C GLY A 52 3.02 -17.40 -2.72
N THR A 53 3.34 -17.88 -1.52
CA THR A 53 3.56 -19.31 -1.22
C THR A 53 2.41 -19.94 -0.44
N MET A 54 1.39 -19.17 -0.08
CA MET A 54 0.23 -19.65 0.69
C MET A 54 -0.88 -20.13 -0.25
N THR A 55 -1.66 -21.09 0.23
CA THR A 55 -2.88 -21.53 -0.42
C THR A 55 -3.98 -20.47 -0.29
N ARG A 56 -5.03 -20.61 -1.11
CA ARG A 56 -6.18 -19.70 -1.07
C ARG A 56 -6.84 -19.66 0.32
N ASP A 57 -7.02 -20.82 0.94
CA ASP A 57 -7.68 -20.95 2.23
C ASP A 57 -6.84 -20.29 3.34
N GLU A 58 -5.52 -20.39 3.28
CA GLU A 58 -4.62 -19.72 4.23
C GLU A 58 -4.63 -18.19 4.10
N LEU A 59 -5.07 -17.66 2.96
CA LEU A 59 -5.12 -16.22 2.67
C LEU A 59 -6.49 -15.58 2.98
N GLU A 60 -7.53 -16.38 3.21
CA GLU A 60 -8.92 -15.89 3.31
C GLU A 60 -9.10 -14.79 4.37
N ASP A 61 -8.43 -14.93 5.52
CA ASP A 61 -8.48 -13.98 6.63
C ASP A 61 -7.23 -13.08 6.74
N LYS A 62 -6.44 -12.97 5.65
CA LYS A 62 -5.17 -12.21 5.65
C LYS A 62 -5.23 -10.97 4.77
N ILE A 63 -4.80 -9.86 5.34
CA ILE A 63 -4.51 -8.61 4.65
C ILE A 63 -3.10 -8.69 4.10
N VAL A 64 -2.97 -8.78 2.78
CA VAL A 64 -1.66 -8.83 2.13
C VAL A 64 -1.06 -7.42 2.09
N VAL A 65 0.15 -7.27 2.62
CA VAL A 65 0.88 -6.00 2.70
C VAL A 65 2.18 -6.13 1.93
N GLY A 66 2.48 -5.17 1.06
CA GLY A 66 3.71 -5.17 0.29
C GLY A 66 3.67 -4.19 -0.88
N GLU A 67 4.62 -4.35 -1.79
CA GLU A 67 4.72 -3.54 -3.00
C GLU A 67 4.17 -4.34 -4.19
N TYR A 68 2.98 -3.98 -4.65
CA TYR A 68 2.26 -4.70 -5.71
C TYR A 68 2.73 -4.34 -7.12
N ALA A 69 3.10 -3.08 -7.34
CA ALA A 69 3.53 -2.59 -8.64
C ALA A 69 4.62 -1.53 -8.48
N ASP A 70 5.69 -1.74 -9.23
CA ASP A 70 6.77 -0.79 -9.43
C ASP A 70 7.06 -0.73 -10.93
N ARG A 71 6.80 0.42 -11.56
CA ARG A 71 7.02 0.64 -12.99
C ARG A 71 7.66 1.99 -13.23
N GLU A 72 8.69 2.02 -14.06
CA GLU A 72 9.26 3.26 -14.56
C GLU A 72 8.52 3.66 -15.84
N ARG A 73 7.89 4.84 -15.80
CA ARG A 73 7.17 5.45 -16.92
C ARG A 73 7.36 6.96 -16.84
N PRO A 74 7.39 7.67 -17.98
CA PRO A 74 7.39 9.13 -17.97
C PRO A 74 6.22 9.66 -17.12
N SER A 75 6.52 10.60 -16.22
CA SER A 75 5.49 11.30 -15.46
C SER A 75 4.65 12.18 -16.38
N LEU A 76 3.52 12.68 -15.87
CA LEU A 76 2.73 13.67 -16.59
C LEU A 76 3.58 14.90 -16.96
N VAL A 77 4.41 15.37 -16.01
CA VAL A 77 5.31 16.51 -16.22
C VAL A 77 6.34 16.21 -17.31
N ASP A 78 6.93 15.01 -17.33
CA ASP A 78 7.87 14.60 -18.38
C ASP A 78 7.21 14.64 -19.75
N ARG A 79 5.96 14.13 -19.86
CA ARG A 79 5.18 14.17 -21.11
C ARG A 79 4.89 15.60 -21.58
N TYR A 80 4.56 16.50 -20.66
CA TYR A 80 4.35 17.92 -21.02
C TYR A 80 5.65 18.60 -21.45
N ASN A 81 6.76 18.32 -20.77
CA ASN A 81 8.07 18.85 -21.16
C ASN A 81 8.47 18.36 -22.56
N GLU A 82 8.27 17.07 -22.86
CA GLU A 82 8.46 16.51 -24.21
C GLU A 82 7.61 17.24 -25.25
N LEU A 83 6.34 17.54 -24.93
CA LEU A 83 5.45 18.27 -25.82
C LEU A 83 5.94 19.71 -26.06
N PHE A 84 6.28 20.44 -25.01
CA PHE A 84 6.73 21.83 -25.13
C PHE A 84 8.02 21.94 -25.94
N GLU A 85 8.97 21.02 -25.74
CA GLU A 85 10.21 21.00 -26.53
C GLU A 85 9.96 20.69 -28.00
N LYS A 86 8.99 19.85 -28.34
CA LYS A 86 8.59 19.60 -29.74
C LYS A 86 7.98 20.85 -30.38
N VAL A 87 7.12 21.54 -29.65
CA VAL A 87 6.46 22.77 -30.15
C VAL A 87 7.48 23.89 -30.36
N LYS A 88 8.46 24.09 -29.47
CA LYS A 88 9.51 25.12 -29.62
C LYS A 88 10.43 24.89 -30.83
N ARG A 89 10.56 23.65 -31.30
CA ARG A 89 11.43 23.26 -32.42
C ARG A 89 10.73 23.27 -33.78
N SER A 90 9.41 23.48 -33.78
CA SER A 90 8.56 23.60 -34.97
C SER A 90 8.42 25.07 -35.35
#